data_AF-A0A7W0H4C0-F1
#
_entry.id   AF-A0A7W0H4C0-F1
#
_cell.length_a   1.000
_cell.length_b   1.000
_cell.length_c   1.000
_cell.angle_alpha   90.00
_cell.angle_beta   90.00
_cell.angle_gamma   90.00
#
_symmetry.space_group_name_H-M   'P 1'
#
loop_
_entity.id
_entity.type
_entity.pdbx_description
1 polymer ?
#
loop_
_entity_poly.entity_id
_entity_poly.type
_entity_poly.pdbx_seq_one_letter_code
_entity_poly.pdbx_strand_id
1 'polypeptide(L)'
;MDGRTLLVDGWRGVIGHNWGTRHAERWIWLHGLTDSGDWLDAALGKVKLGRVTTPWVASGALSLGGRRHALGGPGRKVEVHEAPDRCAFLLTGKGLRVRGSVAAPRKDFVGWVYADPDGPEHNTVNCSIADMSVQVERDGGAPLELVVQGGAAYELGMRERDHGMSIQPFPDG
;
A
#
# COMPACT_ATOMS: atom_id res chain seq x y z
N MET A 1 -25.10 0.84 8.89
CA MET A 1 -24.31 1.05 10.12
C MET A 1 -25.16 1.85 11.10
N ASP A 2 -25.22 1.43 12.35
CA ASP A 2 -25.95 2.14 13.42
C ASP A 2 -27.40 2.49 13.06
N GLY A 3 -28.12 1.53 12.46
CA GLY A 3 -29.51 1.72 11.99
C GLY A 3 -29.67 2.48 10.67
N ARG A 4 -28.58 2.92 10.03
CA ARG A 4 -28.61 3.58 8.71
C ARG A 4 -28.39 2.59 7.58
N THR A 5 -29.26 2.66 6.57
CA THR A 5 -29.08 1.99 5.27
C THR A 5 -28.18 2.85 4.39
N LEU A 6 -27.11 2.25 3.87
CA LEU A 6 -26.21 2.88 2.91
C LEU A 6 -26.32 2.13 1.58
N LEU A 7 -26.67 2.84 0.51
CA LEU A 7 -26.63 2.30 -0.84
C LEU A 7 -25.19 2.33 -1.33
N VAL A 8 -24.65 1.14 -1.59
CA VAL A 8 -23.28 0.93 -2.10
C VAL A 8 -23.29 0.45 -3.55
N ASP A 9 -24.45 0.50 -4.21
CA ASP A 9 -24.60 0.14 -5.62
C ASP A 9 -23.73 1.06 -6.50
N GLY A 10 -23.02 0.46 -7.47
CA GLY A 10 -22.09 1.17 -8.35
C GLY A 10 -20.78 1.64 -7.69
N TRP A 11 -20.55 1.34 -6.41
CA TRP A 11 -19.28 1.66 -5.76
C TRP A 11 -18.16 0.81 -6.38
N ARG A 12 -17.02 1.46 -6.61
CA ARG A 12 -15.82 0.76 -7.02
C ARG A 12 -15.10 0.26 -5.77
N GLY A 13 -14.69 -0.99 -5.79
CA GLY A 13 -14.02 -1.64 -4.66
C GLY A 13 -12.89 -2.54 -5.11
N VAL A 14 -12.06 -2.92 -4.14
CA VAL A 14 -10.97 -3.89 -4.31
C VAL A 14 -11.24 -5.09 -3.41
N ILE A 15 -10.95 -6.28 -3.91
CA ILE A 15 -10.95 -7.51 -3.12
C ILE A 15 -9.51 -8.01 -3.07
N GLY A 16 -8.86 -7.83 -1.93
CA GLY A 16 -7.53 -8.35 -1.65
C GLY A 16 -7.62 -9.72 -0.97
N HIS A 17 -6.72 -10.63 -1.32
CA HIS A 17 -6.49 -11.87 -0.59
C HIS A 17 -5.05 -11.89 -0.09
N ASN A 18 -4.87 -11.62 1.20
CA ASN A 18 -3.58 -11.66 1.86
C ASN A 18 -3.52 -12.93 2.71
N TRP A 19 -2.49 -13.74 2.51
CA TRP A 19 -2.26 -14.95 3.29
C TRP A 19 -0.76 -15.16 3.49
N GLY A 20 -0.40 -15.71 4.64
CA GLY A 20 0.98 -15.97 5.02
C GLY A 20 1.02 -16.65 6.37
N THR A 21 2.10 -17.37 6.66
CA THR A 21 2.27 -18.02 7.96
C THR A 21 2.85 -17.07 9.01
N ARG A 22 3.38 -15.91 8.58
CA ARG A 22 3.97 -14.86 9.42
C ARG A 22 3.77 -13.49 8.77
N HIS A 23 3.75 -12.45 9.59
CA HIS A 23 3.83 -11.07 9.11
C HIS A 23 5.25 -10.74 8.61
N ALA A 24 5.34 -9.82 7.66
CA ALA A 24 6.63 -9.22 7.31
C ALA A 24 7.10 -8.34 8.48
N GLU A 25 8.42 -8.18 8.65
CA GLU A 25 9.01 -7.32 9.69
C GLU A 25 8.65 -5.83 9.48
N ARG A 26 8.31 -5.48 8.24
CA ARG A 26 7.77 -4.18 7.83
C ARG A 26 6.99 -4.38 6.55
N TRP A 27 5.80 -3.83 6.42
CA TRP A 27 5.01 -3.93 5.19
C TRP A 27 4.35 -2.62 4.82
N ILE A 28 4.05 -2.50 3.54
CA ILE A 28 3.23 -1.44 2.99
C ILE A 28 2.19 -2.08 2.08
N TRP A 29 0.95 -1.61 2.17
CA TRP A 29 -0.04 -1.80 1.11
C TRP A 29 -0.39 -0.45 0.47
N LEU A 30 -0.41 -0.43 -0.85
CA LEU A 30 -0.78 0.71 -1.67
C LEU A 30 -1.94 0.31 -2.57
N HIS A 31 -2.99 1.12 -2.56
CA HIS A 31 -4.07 1.04 -3.53
C HIS A 31 -4.39 2.44 -4.05
N GLY A 32 -4.71 2.55 -5.34
CA GLY A 32 -5.23 3.78 -5.91
C GLY A 32 -6.06 3.47 -7.13
N LEU A 33 -7.21 4.13 -7.26
CA LEU A 33 -8.15 3.94 -8.37
C LEU A 33 -8.58 5.30 -8.90
N THR A 34 -8.36 5.54 -10.19
CA THR A 34 -8.80 6.77 -10.85
C THR A 34 -10.25 6.66 -11.31
N ASP A 35 -10.86 7.80 -11.65
CA ASP A 35 -12.19 7.84 -12.25
C ASP A 35 -12.25 7.16 -13.63
N SER A 36 -11.14 7.12 -14.37
CA SER A 36 -11.02 6.38 -15.63
C SER A 36 -10.99 4.85 -15.46
N GLY A 37 -10.83 4.35 -14.23
CA GLY A 37 -10.71 2.91 -13.95
C GLY A 37 -9.28 2.37 -14.04
N ASP A 38 -8.28 3.26 -14.17
CA ASP A 38 -6.88 2.91 -14.03
C ASP A 38 -6.55 2.74 -12.55
N TRP A 39 -5.70 1.77 -12.20
CA TRP A 39 -5.42 1.48 -10.80
C TRP A 39 -4.02 0.97 -10.56
N LEU A 40 -3.52 1.23 -9.35
CA LEU A 40 -2.31 0.64 -8.78
C LEU A 40 -2.73 -0.17 -7.55
N ASP A 41 -2.25 -1.40 -7.45
CA ASP A 41 -2.38 -2.21 -6.23
C ASP A 41 -1.06 -2.94 -5.99
N ALA A 42 -0.43 -2.70 -4.84
CA ALA A 42 0.87 -3.28 -4.52
C ALA A 42 1.04 -3.54 -3.03
N ALA A 43 1.57 -4.71 -2.71
CA ALA A 43 2.10 -5.05 -1.41
C ALA A 43 3.63 -5.01 -1.46
N LEU A 44 4.23 -4.35 -0.48
CA LEU A 44 5.68 -4.28 -0.29
C LEU A 44 6.01 -4.83 1.09
N GLY A 45 7.13 -5.54 1.21
CA GLY A 45 7.53 -6.14 2.48
C GLY A 45 9.03 -6.23 2.66
N LYS A 46 9.44 -6.19 3.93
CA LYS A 46 10.76 -6.63 4.40
C LYS A 46 10.54 -7.92 5.19
N VAL A 47 10.94 -9.05 4.61
CA VAL A 47 10.64 -10.39 5.17
C VAL A 47 11.84 -10.91 5.94
N LYS A 48 11.60 -11.59 7.05
CA LYS A 48 12.65 -12.26 7.83
C LYS A 48 12.90 -13.67 7.30
N LEU A 49 14.10 -13.92 6.83
CA LEU A 49 14.58 -15.23 6.40
C LEU A 49 15.67 -15.70 7.38
N GLY A 50 15.26 -16.50 8.37
CA GLY A 50 16.12 -16.86 9.49
C GLY A 50 16.48 -15.63 10.34
N ARG A 51 17.77 -15.24 10.33
CA ARG A 51 18.27 -14.08 11.08
C ARG A 51 18.42 -12.81 10.23
N VAL A 52 18.19 -12.89 8.93
CA VAL A 52 18.39 -11.78 7.99
C VAL A 52 17.04 -11.24 7.55
N THR A 53 16.90 -9.93 7.51
CA THR A 53 15.74 -9.25 6.91
C THR A 53 16.06 -8.86 5.48
N THR A 54 15.17 -9.14 4.54
CA THR A 54 15.34 -8.76 3.15
C THR A 54 15.37 -7.24 2.97
N PRO A 55 15.96 -6.71 1.88
CA PRO A 55 15.55 -5.40 1.38
C PRO A 55 14.05 -5.41 1.05
N TRP A 56 13.50 -4.24 0.68
CA TRP A 56 12.13 -4.15 0.19
C TRP A 56 11.95 -5.06 -1.03
N VAL A 57 10.97 -5.95 -0.94
CA VAL A 57 10.41 -6.68 -2.07
C VAL A 57 9.00 -6.20 -2.33
N ALA A 58 8.55 -6.28 -3.57
CA ALA A 58 7.21 -5.85 -3.96
C ALA A 58 6.53 -6.91 -4.81
N SER A 59 5.21 -6.97 -4.72
CA SER A 59 4.32 -7.72 -5.60
C SER A 59 3.07 -6.89 -5.83
N GLY A 60 2.70 -6.68 -7.08
CA GLY A 60 1.54 -5.88 -7.40
C GLY A 60 1.28 -5.76 -8.88
N ALA A 61 0.39 -4.85 -9.24
CA ALA A 61 0.11 -4.51 -10.61
C ALA A 61 -0.36 -3.08 -10.78
N LEU A 62 -0.14 -2.57 -11.99
CA LEU A 62 -0.73 -1.35 -12.51
C LEU A 62 -1.66 -1.73 -13.66
N SER A 63 -2.91 -1.27 -13.65
CA SER A 63 -3.82 -1.35 -14.78
C SER A 63 -3.94 -0.02 -15.48
N LEU A 64 -3.71 0.00 -16.80
CA LEU A 64 -3.83 1.17 -17.66
C LEU A 64 -4.72 0.83 -18.85
N GLY A 65 -5.82 1.56 -19.03
CA GLY A 65 -6.79 1.32 -20.10
C GLY A 65 -7.32 -0.11 -20.12
N GLY A 66 -7.53 -0.70 -18.94
CA GLY A 66 -7.96 -2.09 -18.76
C GLY A 66 -6.87 -3.15 -18.96
N ARG A 67 -5.63 -2.75 -19.29
CA ARG A 67 -4.49 -3.68 -19.42
C ARG A 67 -3.66 -3.71 -18.14
N ARG A 68 -3.50 -4.90 -17.57
CA ARG A 68 -2.68 -5.14 -16.38
C ARG A 68 -1.20 -5.30 -16.71
N HIS A 69 -0.35 -4.65 -15.91
CA HIS A 69 1.10 -4.75 -15.93
C HIS A 69 1.58 -5.20 -14.55
N ALA A 70 2.34 -6.31 -14.50
CA ALA A 70 2.91 -6.79 -13.24
C ALA A 70 4.04 -5.88 -12.75
N LEU A 71 4.07 -5.63 -11.44
CA LEU A 71 5.10 -4.87 -10.73
C LEU A 71 5.76 -5.74 -9.66
N GLY A 72 7.08 -5.60 -9.52
CA GLY A 72 7.86 -6.34 -8.55
C GLY A 72 8.14 -7.79 -8.98
N GLY A 73 8.46 -8.63 -7.99
CA GLY A 73 8.99 -9.98 -8.18
C GLY A 73 10.53 -10.06 -8.19
N PRO A 74 11.09 -11.27 -8.33
CA PRO A 74 12.53 -11.52 -8.18
C PRO A 74 13.39 -10.64 -9.10
N GLY A 75 14.42 -10.00 -8.54
CA GLY A 75 15.36 -9.16 -9.27
C GLY A 75 14.80 -7.81 -9.75
N ARG A 76 13.55 -7.47 -9.43
CA ARG A 76 13.01 -6.14 -9.72
C ARG A 76 13.52 -5.10 -8.73
N LYS A 77 13.77 -3.91 -9.26
CA LYS A 77 14.16 -2.75 -8.47
C LYS A 77 12.95 -2.23 -7.71
N VAL A 78 13.14 -2.04 -6.41
CA VAL A 78 12.18 -1.45 -5.47
C VAL A 78 12.92 -0.40 -4.64
N GLU A 79 12.43 0.83 -4.61
CA GLU A 79 12.88 1.86 -3.66
C GLU A 79 11.67 2.39 -2.89
N VAL A 80 11.85 2.62 -1.59
CA VAL A 80 10.78 3.06 -0.70
C VAL A 80 11.36 4.04 0.31
N HIS A 81 10.71 5.20 0.43
CA HIS A 81 10.91 6.16 1.49
C HIS A 81 9.56 6.35 2.18
N GLU A 82 9.38 5.70 3.32
CA GLU A 82 8.12 5.68 4.04
C GLU A 82 8.21 6.46 5.35
N ALA A 83 7.04 6.93 5.78
CA ALA A 83 6.75 7.46 7.08
C ALA A 83 5.29 7.14 7.40
N PRO A 84 4.83 7.29 8.65
CA PRO A 84 3.47 6.94 9.02
C PRO A 84 2.36 7.68 8.26
N ASP A 85 2.66 8.86 7.72
CA ASP A 85 1.70 9.74 7.03
C ASP A 85 1.92 9.84 5.51
N ARG A 86 2.97 9.20 4.97
CA ARG A 86 3.32 9.28 3.55
C ARG A 86 4.27 8.17 3.12
N CYS A 87 4.28 7.87 1.82
CA CYS A 87 5.28 7.02 1.21
C CYS A 87 5.63 7.53 -0.18
N ALA A 88 6.92 7.57 -0.51
CA ALA A 88 7.42 7.71 -1.88
C ALA A 88 8.03 6.38 -2.33
N PHE A 89 7.75 5.96 -3.56
CA PHE A 89 8.13 4.64 -4.05
C PHE A 89 8.58 4.63 -5.51
N LEU A 90 9.41 3.65 -5.82
CA LEU A 90 9.75 3.22 -7.17
C LEU A 90 9.49 1.71 -7.28
N LEU A 91 8.60 1.33 -8.19
CA LEU A 91 8.33 -0.06 -8.55
C LEU A 91 8.69 -0.29 -10.01
N THR A 92 9.22 -1.47 -10.34
CA THR A 92 9.56 -1.85 -11.71
C THR A 92 8.89 -3.14 -12.14
N GLY A 93 8.54 -3.22 -13.41
CA GLY A 93 8.00 -4.39 -14.09
C GLY A 93 8.77 -4.68 -15.39
N LYS A 94 8.22 -5.53 -16.24
CA LYS A 94 8.80 -5.77 -17.58
C LYS A 94 8.52 -4.56 -18.48
N GLY A 95 9.57 -3.81 -18.84
CA GLY A 95 9.49 -2.61 -19.67
C GLY A 95 8.63 -1.49 -19.08
N LEU A 96 8.54 -1.46 -17.74
CA LEU A 96 7.68 -0.56 -16.99
C LEU A 96 8.43 -0.05 -15.75
N ARG A 97 8.38 1.26 -15.54
CA ARG A 97 8.85 1.92 -14.32
C ARG A 97 7.74 2.80 -13.78
N VAL A 98 7.47 2.68 -12.48
CA VAL A 98 6.41 3.40 -11.78
C VAL A 98 7.03 4.13 -10.60
N ARG A 99 7.03 5.46 -10.63
CA ARG A 99 7.41 6.31 -9.49
C ARG A 99 6.15 6.94 -8.94
N GLY A 100 6.02 7.01 -7.62
CA GLY A 100 4.85 7.65 -7.04
C GLY A 100 5.05 8.09 -5.61
N SER A 101 4.05 8.82 -5.14
CA SER A 101 3.89 9.21 -3.75
C SER A 101 2.45 9.04 -3.32
N VAL A 102 2.26 8.71 -2.05
CA VAL A 102 0.96 8.70 -1.37
C VAL A 102 1.11 9.44 -0.04
N ALA A 103 0.11 10.24 0.33
CA ALA A 103 0.13 10.98 1.60
C ALA A 103 -1.29 11.37 2.03
N ALA A 104 -1.44 11.61 3.34
CA ALA A 104 -2.61 12.29 3.90
C ALA A 104 -2.22 13.03 5.20
N PRO A 105 -3.05 13.98 5.68
CA PRO A 105 -2.89 14.51 7.03
C PRO A 105 -3.00 13.41 8.08
N ARG A 106 -2.18 13.47 9.15
CA ARG A 106 -2.16 12.44 10.21
C ARG A 106 -3.51 12.15 10.85
N LYS A 107 -4.39 13.15 10.94
CA LYS A 107 -5.75 13.01 11.50
C LYS A 107 -6.63 12.04 10.70
N ASP A 108 -6.28 11.78 9.44
CA ASP A 108 -7.04 10.93 8.52
C ASP A 108 -6.53 9.48 8.51
N PHE A 109 -5.53 9.17 9.34
CA PHE A 109 -5.06 7.81 9.57
C PHE A 109 -5.69 7.21 10.82
N VAL A 110 -5.98 5.92 10.74
CA VAL A 110 -6.35 5.08 11.88
C VAL A 110 -5.20 4.14 12.17
N GLY A 111 -4.79 4.04 13.43
CA GLY A 111 -3.77 3.10 13.87
C GLY A 111 -4.32 2.00 14.77
N TRP A 112 -3.79 0.80 14.71
CA TRP A 112 -4.15 -0.32 15.60
C TRP A 112 -2.95 -1.22 15.88
N VAL A 113 -3.08 -2.04 16.92
CA VAL A 113 -2.08 -3.04 17.28
C VAL A 113 -2.40 -4.32 16.52
N TYR A 114 -1.50 -4.76 15.67
CA TYR A 114 -1.59 -6.05 14.99
C TYR A 114 -0.94 -7.14 15.85
N ALA A 115 -1.71 -8.15 16.24
CA ALA A 115 -1.19 -9.29 17.00
C ALA A 115 -0.25 -10.13 16.11
N ASP A 116 0.98 -10.38 16.59
CA ASP A 116 1.93 -11.28 15.92
C ASP A 116 1.91 -12.63 16.64
N PRO A 117 1.57 -13.75 15.96
CA PRO A 117 1.57 -15.08 16.57
C PRO A 117 2.91 -15.51 17.17
N ASP A 118 4.03 -14.97 16.67
CA ASP A 118 5.38 -15.46 16.96
C ASP A 118 6.33 -14.35 17.52
N GLY A 119 5.84 -13.15 17.86
CA GLY A 119 6.71 -12.02 18.21
C GLY A 119 6.04 -10.84 18.94
N PRO A 120 6.80 -9.78 19.25
CA PRO A 120 6.23 -8.56 19.80
C PRO A 120 5.31 -7.89 18.77
N GLU A 121 4.25 -7.25 19.25
CA GLU A 121 3.18 -6.69 18.42
C GLU A 121 3.71 -5.67 17.39
N HIS A 122 3.03 -5.58 16.25
CA HIS A 122 3.24 -4.53 15.26
C HIS A 122 2.21 -3.42 15.43
N ASN A 123 2.60 -2.18 15.22
CA ASN A 123 1.63 -1.12 14.98
C ASN A 123 1.35 -1.05 13.48
N THR A 124 0.09 -0.94 13.12
CA THR A 124 -0.35 -0.68 11.75
C THR A 124 -1.03 0.66 11.71
N VAL A 125 -0.72 1.47 10.69
CA VAL A 125 -1.47 2.69 10.39
C VAL A 125 -2.01 2.60 8.98
N ASN A 126 -3.26 3.01 8.80
CA ASN A 126 -3.95 2.96 7.53
C ASN A 126 -4.70 4.26 7.28
N CYS A 127 -4.60 4.76 6.06
CA CYS A 127 -5.51 5.76 5.52
C CYS A 127 -6.11 5.20 4.24
N SER A 128 -7.45 5.22 4.14
CA SER A 128 -8.20 4.78 2.96
C SER A 128 -8.74 5.93 2.11
N ILE A 129 -8.35 7.17 2.45
CA ILE A 129 -8.77 8.42 1.78
C ILE A 129 -7.56 9.31 1.47
N ALA A 130 -6.42 8.70 1.13
CA ALA A 130 -5.19 9.40 0.80
C ALA A 130 -5.21 9.94 -0.63
N ASP A 131 -4.28 10.87 -0.89
CA ASP A 131 -3.95 11.34 -2.22
C ASP A 131 -2.74 10.57 -2.76
N MET A 132 -2.75 10.24 -4.05
CA MET A 132 -1.66 9.54 -4.72
C MET A 132 -1.35 10.17 -6.09
N SER A 133 -0.08 10.37 -6.39
CA SER A 133 0.41 10.69 -7.73
C SER A 133 1.38 9.60 -8.19
N VAL A 134 1.24 9.17 -9.44
CA VAL A 134 2.02 8.11 -10.04
C VAL A 134 2.47 8.51 -11.45
N GLN A 135 3.78 8.56 -11.65
CA GLN A 135 4.41 8.69 -12.96
C GLN A 135 4.79 7.31 -13.50
N VAL A 136 4.38 7.06 -14.75
CA VAL A 136 4.56 5.78 -15.42
C VAL A 136 5.40 5.97 -16.68
N GLU A 137 6.55 5.32 -16.72
CA GLU A 137 7.41 5.19 -17.90
C GLU A 137 7.26 3.78 -18.48
N ARG A 138 6.96 3.69 -19.78
CA ARG A 138 6.84 2.44 -20.54
C ARG A 138 7.84 2.47 -21.69
N ASP A 139 8.48 1.34 -21.96
CA ASP A 139 9.39 1.23 -23.12
C ASP A 139 8.65 1.61 -24.41
N GLY A 140 9.17 2.62 -25.12
CA GLY A 140 8.60 3.12 -26.38
C GLY A 140 7.27 3.88 -26.25
N GLY A 141 6.77 4.12 -25.03
CA GLY A 141 5.54 4.88 -24.78
C GLY A 141 5.80 6.29 -24.25
N ALA A 142 4.83 7.18 -24.46
CA ALA A 142 4.84 8.48 -23.79
C ALA A 142 4.67 8.29 -22.26
N PRO A 143 5.35 9.12 -21.43
CA PRO A 143 5.10 9.18 -20.00
C PRO A 143 3.62 9.43 -19.71
N LEU A 144 3.13 8.81 -18.64
CA LEU A 144 1.76 8.99 -18.17
C LEU A 144 1.80 9.36 -16.69
N GLU A 145 0.88 10.23 -16.27
CA GLU A 145 0.63 10.51 -14.87
C GLU A 145 -0.77 10.03 -14.49
N LEU A 146 -0.89 9.40 -13.32
CA LEU A 146 -2.15 9.11 -12.66
C LEU A 146 -2.20 9.93 -11.38
N VAL A 147 -3.32 10.59 -11.13
CA VAL A 147 -3.60 11.30 -9.89
C VAL A 147 -4.89 10.76 -9.30
N VAL A 148 -4.84 10.41 -8.02
CA VAL A 148 -5.98 9.97 -7.23
C VAL A 148 -6.11 10.95 -6.07
N GLN A 149 -7.28 11.55 -5.89
CA GLN A 149 -7.55 12.50 -4.80
C GLN A 149 -8.58 11.88 -3.86
N GLY A 150 -8.22 11.71 -2.58
CA GLY A 150 -9.08 11.13 -1.56
C GLY A 150 -9.56 9.70 -1.82
N GLY A 151 -8.95 9.00 -2.79
CA GLY A 151 -9.36 7.67 -3.26
C GLY A 151 -8.24 6.64 -3.25
N ALA A 152 -7.12 6.94 -2.59
CA ALA A 152 -6.01 6.03 -2.42
C ALA A 152 -5.98 5.44 -1.00
N ALA A 153 -5.48 4.21 -0.89
CA ALA A 153 -5.14 3.59 0.37
C ALA A 153 -3.62 3.53 0.56
N TYR A 154 -3.19 3.82 1.78
CA TYR A 154 -1.84 3.59 2.26
C TYR A 154 -1.91 2.94 3.63
N GLU A 155 -1.28 1.78 3.73
CA GLU A 155 -1.05 1.09 4.99
C GLU A 155 0.44 0.94 5.24
N LEU A 156 0.87 1.13 6.48
CA LEU A 156 2.22 0.83 6.96
C LEU A 156 2.13 -0.01 8.23
N GLY A 157 2.70 -1.21 8.18
CA GLY A 157 2.95 -2.04 9.35
C GLY A 157 4.40 -1.96 9.79
N MET A 158 4.59 -1.72 11.09
CA MET A 158 5.88 -1.36 11.66
C MET A 158 6.02 -1.84 13.11
N ARG A 159 7.26 -1.93 13.61
CA ARG A 159 7.54 -2.38 14.99
C ARG A 159 7.78 -1.22 15.95
N GLU A 160 8.29 -0.10 15.45
CA GLU A 160 8.43 1.10 16.25
C GLU A 160 7.08 1.57 16.79
N ARG A 161 7.10 2.26 17.92
CA ARG A 161 5.90 2.74 18.63
C ARG A 161 5.95 4.23 18.93
N ASP A 162 7.08 4.87 18.67
CA ASP A 162 7.35 6.31 18.80
C ASP A 162 7.06 7.08 17.50
N HIS A 163 6.33 6.45 16.57
CA HIS A 163 5.98 7.00 15.26
C HIS A 163 4.96 8.17 15.28
N GLY A 164 4.44 8.53 16.46
CA GLY A 164 3.60 9.72 16.64
C GLY A 164 2.17 9.62 16.08
N MET A 165 1.68 8.40 15.83
CA MET A 165 0.30 8.15 15.37
C MET A 165 -0.53 7.62 16.53
N SER A 166 -1.81 8.02 16.58
CA SER A 166 -2.73 7.52 17.60
C SER A 166 -3.11 6.07 17.29
N ILE A 167 -2.95 5.20 18.29
CA ILE A 167 -3.37 3.80 18.23
C ILE A 167 -4.75 3.69 18.89
N GLN A 168 -5.70 3.08 18.18
CA GLN A 168 -7.04 2.85 18.68
C GLN A 168 -7.02 1.87 19.87
N PRO A 169 -7.90 2.04 20.86
CA PRO A 169 -7.91 1.24 22.08
C PRO A 169 -8.53 -0.16 21.91
N PHE A 170 -8.81 -0.57 20.66
CA PHE A 170 -9.46 -1.85 20.37
C PHE A 170 -8.40 -2.94 20.16
N PRO A 171 -8.51 -4.08 20.85
CA PRO A 171 -7.62 -5.21 20.60
C PRO A 171 -7.90 -5.83 19.23
N ASP A 172 -6.90 -6.52 18.70
CA ASP A 172 -7.07 -7.41 17.56
C ASP A 172 -7.89 -8.64 17.99
N GLY A 173 -9.21 -8.59 17.79
CA GLY A 173 -10.12 -9.75 17.93
C GLY A 173 -10.58 -10.05 19.35
#